data_AF-R7CZK5-F1
#
_entry.id   AF-R7CZK5-F1
#
_cell.length_a   1.000
_cell.length_b   1.000
_cell.length_c   1.000
_cell.angle_alpha   90.00
_cell.angle_beta   90.00
_cell.angle_gamma   90.00
#
_symmetry.space_group_name_H-M   'P 1'
#
loop_
_entity.id
_entity.type
_entity.pdbx_description
1 polymer ?
#
loop_
_entity_poly.entity_id
_entity_poly.type
_entity_poly.pdbx_seq_one_letter_code
_entity_poly.pdbx_strand_id
1 'polypeptide(L)'
;MLSPADREKAVELFNRHFNHLVLFVNQYTHSIPTAEDLVQDMFVRLLEKGQLLDSPPAYLFVCARNAARNYLRDRHEHVELAEAQAAASADPGIEETLTYFERLQEIHDAVSELPPRCNEVLRKIYYENKHYDEVAAEMGLSVNTVKTHVYLAIKALKKNFTLYLLLFI
;
A
#
# COMPACT_ATOMS: atom_id res chain seq x y z
N MET A 1 1.10 9.72 -28.86
CA MET A 1 1.95 8.62 -28.34
C MET A 1 2.85 9.18 -27.27
N LEU A 2 2.90 8.57 -26.08
CA LEU A 2 3.82 8.98 -25.01
C LEU A 2 5.27 8.90 -25.49
N SER A 3 6.09 9.90 -25.11
CA SER A 3 7.53 9.85 -25.38
C SER A 3 8.18 8.69 -24.61
N PRO A 4 9.37 8.21 -25.01
CA PRO A 4 10.09 7.19 -24.25
C PRO A 4 10.32 7.58 -22.78
N ALA A 5 10.65 8.85 -22.52
CA ALA A 5 10.86 9.37 -21.17
C ALA A 5 9.56 9.39 -20.34
N ASP A 6 8.43 9.74 -20.94
CA ASP A 6 7.14 9.72 -20.25
C ASP A 6 6.72 8.30 -19.86
N ARG A 7 7.05 7.29 -20.68
CA ARG A 7 6.78 5.89 -20.36
C ARG A 7 7.61 5.42 -19.17
N GLU A 8 8.89 5.78 -19.15
CA GLU A 8 9.79 5.43 -18.03
C GLU A 8 9.29 6.04 -16.72
N LYS A 9 8.92 7.33 -16.74
CA LYS A 9 8.33 8.01 -15.58
C LYS A 9 7.01 7.39 -15.12
N ALA A 10 6.14 6.99 -16.06
CA ALA A 10 4.89 6.31 -15.74
C ALA A 10 5.13 4.93 -15.07
N VAL A 11 6.11 4.17 -15.58
CA VAL A 11 6.50 2.87 -14.99
C VAL A 11 7.11 3.07 -13.60
N GLU A 12 7.93 4.09 -13.40
CA GLU A 12 8.49 4.41 -12.07
C GLU A 12 7.38 4.73 -11.06
N LEU A 13 6.42 5.59 -11.42
CA LEU A 13 5.27 5.92 -10.58
C LEU A 13 4.41 4.71 -10.26
N PHE A 14 4.17 3.86 -11.27
CA PHE A 14 3.43 2.61 -11.08
C PHE A 14 4.17 1.70 -10.08
N ASN A 15 5.45 1.36 -10.34
CA ASN A 15 6.22 0.46 -9.50
C ASN A 15 6.35 0.97 -8.06
N ARG A 16 6.50 2.30 -7.87
CA ARG A 16 6.65 2.89 -6.54
C ARG A 16 5.36 2.86 -5.71
N HIS A 17 4.19 2.97 -6.34
CA HIS A 17 2.94 3.21 -5.61
C HIS A 17 1.91 2.10 -5.72
N PHE A 18 2.03 1.20 -6.71
CA PHE A 18 1.01 0.18 -6.98
C PHE A 18 0.67 -0.66 -5.74
N ASN A 19 1.67 -1.29 -5.11
CA ASN A 19 1.43 -2.15 -3.96
C ASN A 19 0.84 -1.41 -2.75
N HIS A 20 1.25 -0.15 -2.55
CA HIS A 20 0.75 0.70 -1.45
C HIS A 20 -0.71 1.07 -1.67
N LEU A 21 -1.05 1.42 -2.91
CA LEU A 21 -2.42 1.74 -3.30
C LEU A 21 -3.30 0.49 -3.25
N VAL A 22 -2.77 -0.68 -3.62
CA VAL A 22 -3.51 -1.97 -3.52
C VAL A 22 -3.84 -2.29 -2.07
N LEU A 23 -2.87 -2.22 -1.15
CA LEU A 23 -3.18 -2.49 0.26
C LEU A 23 -4.09 -1.42 0.87
N PHE A 24 -3.96 -0.17 0.44
CA PHE A 24 -4.89 0.89 0.85
C PHE A 24 -6.32 0.59 0.37
N VAL A 25 -6.51 0.26 -0.91
CA VAL A 25 -7.82 -0.11 -1.48
C VAL A 25 -8.37 -1.39 -0.84
N ASN A 26 -7.52 -2.35 -0.49
CA ASN A 26 -7.90 -3.60 0.16
C ASN A 26 -8.55 -3.38 1.55
N GLN A 27 -8.27 -2.26 2.22
CA GLN A 27 -8.96 -1.90 3.48
C GLN A 27 -10.47 -1.69 3.25
N TYR A 28 -10.87 -1.35 2.03
CA TYR A 28 -12.26 -1.14 1.63
C TYR A 28 -12.86 -2.37 0.95
N THR A 29 -12.12 -3.01 0.04
CA THR A 29 -12.64 -4.13 -0.77
C THR A 29 -12.61 -5.48 -0.06
N HIS A 30 -11.73 -5.63 0.95
CA HIS A 30 -11.43 -6.89 1.62
C HIS A 30 -11.11 -8.05 0.66
N SER A 31 -10.54 -7.73 -0.49
CA SER A 31 -10.19 -8.67 -1.56
C SER A 31 -8.99 -8.09 -2.32
N ILE A 32 -7.82 -8.74 -2.17
CA ILE A 32 -6.59 -8.35 -2.85
C ILE A 32 -6.74 -8.36 -4.38
N PRO A 33 -7.29 -9.41 -5.03
CA PRO A 33 -7.47 -9.41 -6.47
C PRO A 33 -8.31 -8.23 -6.96
N THR A 34 -9.39 -7.91 -6.23
CA THR A 34 -10.25 -6.77 -6.56
C THR A 34 -9.52 -5.43 -6.36
N ALA A 35 -8.68 -5.32 -5.33
CA ALA A 35 -7.91 -4.11 -5.09
C ALA A 35 -6.86 -3.88 -6.18
N GLU A 36 -6.20 -4.95 -6.64
CA GLU A 36 -5.26 -4.92 -7.77
C GLU A 36 -5.95 -4.41 -9.05
N ASP A 37 -7.10 -4.99 -9.41
CA ASP A 37 -7.87 -4.58 -10.59
C ASP A 37 -8.24 -3.09 -10.54
N LEU A 38 -8.75 -2.61 -9.40
CA LEU A 38 -9.16 -1.21 -9.24
C LEU A 38 -7.99 -0.23 -9.34
N VAL A 39 -6.84 -0.59 -8.76
CA VAL A 39 -5.63 0.25 -8.83
C VAL A 39 -5.06 0.24 -10.24
N GLN A 40 -5.03 -0.90 -10.91
CA GLN A 40 -4.59 -1.01 -12.30
C GLN A 40 -5.46 -0.15 -13.22
N ASP A 41 -6.78 -0.27 -13.13
CA ASP A 41 -7.74 0.53 -13.88
C ASP A 41 -7.56 2.03 -13.62
N MET A 42 -7.31 2.42 -12.37
CA MET A 42 -7.02 3.80 -12.01
C MET A 42 -5.75 4.31 -12.74
N PHE A 43 -4.65 3.56 -12.70
CA PHE A 43 -3.42 3.95 -13.39
C PHE A 43 -3.62 4.08 -14.90
N VAL A 44 -4.33 3.14 -15.53
CA VAL A 44 -4.67 3.21 -16.96
C VAL A 44 -5.44 4.48 -17.28
N ARG A 45 -6.50 4.79 -16.52
CA ARG A 45 -7.31 6.01 -16.72
C ARG A 45 -6.51 7.29 -16.54
N LEU A 46 -5.62 7.34 -15.55
CA LEU A 46 -4.76 8.51 -15.31
C LEU A 46 -3.75 8.70 -16.44
N LEU A 47 -3.21 7.60 -16.99
CA LEU A 47 -2.29 7.64 -18.12
C LEU A 47 -3.00 8.13 -19.39
N GLU A 48 -4.20 7.61 -19.69
CA GLU A 48 -5.01 8.01 -20.84
C GLU A 48 -5.41 9.50 -20.81
N LYS A 49 -5.67 10.03 -19.61
CA LYS A 49 -5.99 11.45 -19.40
C LYS A 49 -4.76 12.36 -19.37
N GLY A 50 -3.55 11.80 -19.44
CA GLY A 50 -2.29 12.56 -19.31
C GLY A 50 -2.10 13.18 -17.92
N GLN A 51 -2.78 12.66 -16.90
CA GLN A 51 -2.73 13.20 -15.53
C GLN A 51 -1.68 12.48 -14.68
N LEU A 52 -1.27 11.27 -15.06
CA LEU A 52 -0.40 10.42 -14.26
C LEU A 52 0.99 11.03 -13.99
N LEU A 53 1.64 11.58 -15.03
CA LEU A 53 3.07 11.89 -15.01
C LEU A 53 3.47 12.93 -13.97
N ASP A 54 2.57 13.87 -13.64
CA ASP A 54 2.82 14.96 -12.69
C ASP A 54 1.93 14.84 -11.45
N SER A 55 1.29 13.68 -11.26
CA SER A 55 0.45 13.42 -10.10
C SER A 55 1.30 13.31 -8.83
N PRO A 56 1.07 14.15 -7.81
CA PRO A 56 1.70 13.93 -6.51
C PRO A 56 1.14 12.65 -5.87
N PRO A 57 1.90 11.98 -4.98
CA PRO A 57 1.44 10.75 -4.32
C PRO A 57 0.07 10.91 -3.66
N ALA A 58 -0.18 12.04 -3.00
CA ALA A 58 -1.48 12.32 -2.38
C ALA A 58 -2.66 12.29 -3.37
N TYR A 59 -2.44 12.73 -4.61
CA TYR A 59 -3.47 12.65 -5.65
C TYR A 59 -3.74 11.20 -6.07
N LEU A 60 -2.72 10.35 -6.15
CA LEU A 60 -2.89 8.93 -6.45
C LEU A 60 -3.72 8.22 -5.37
N PHE A 61 -3.49 8.52 -4.09
CA PHE A 61 -4.30 7.99 -2.99
C PHE A 61 -5.75 8.47 -3.02
N VAL A 62 -5.98 9.75 -3.37
CA VAL A 62 -7.35 10.27 -3.59
C VAL A 62 -8.05 9.51 -4.72
N CYS A 63 -7.36 9.29 -5.84
CA CYS A 63 -7.89 8.51 -6.97
C CYS A 63 -8.19 7.06 -6.58
N ALA A 64 -7.31 6.42 -5.82
CA ALA A 64 -7.47 5.03 -5.38
C ALA A 64 -8.66 4.88 -4.43
N ARG A 65 -8.82 5.81 -3.48
CA ARG A 65 -10.03 5.83 -2.64
C ARG A 65 -11.28 6.02 -3.48
N ASN A 66 -11.27 6.93 -4.45
CA ASN A 66 -12.43 7.14 -5.30
C ASN A 66 -12.79 5.88 -6.09
N ALA A 67 -11.79 5.12 -6.56
CA ALA A 67 -12.01 3.81 -7.18
C ALA A 67 -12.64 2.81 -6.19
N ALA A 68 -12.13 2.73 -4.96
CA ALA A 68 -12.68 1.88 -3.90
C ALA A 68 -14.12 2.26 -3.53
N ARG A 69 -14.41 3.55 -3.38
CA ARG A 69 -15.76 4.07 -3.09
C ARG A 69 -16.74 3.78 -4.23
N ASN A 70 -16.31 3.96 -5.48
CA ASN A 70 -17.14 3.62 -6.63
C ASN A 70 -17.43 2.13 -6.67
N TYR A 71 -16.42 1.27 -6.46
CA TYR A 71 -16.62 -0.17 -6.37
C TYR A 71 -17.61 -0.56 -5.26
N LEU A 72 -17.46 0.02 -4.05
CA LEU A 72 -18.38 -0.23 -2.96
C LEU A 72 -19.78 0.28 -3.29
N ARG A 73 -19.90 1.50 -3.85
CA ARG A 73 -21.18 2.05 -4.29
C ARG A 73 -21.82 1.15 -5.33
N ASP A 74 -21.12 0.72 -6.36
CA ASP A 74 -21.70 -0.11 -7.43
C ASP A 74 -22.07 -1.51 -6.88
N ARG A 75 -21.30 -2.04 -5.92
CA ARG A 75 -21.62 -3.28 -5.19
C ARG A 75 -22.83 -3.11 -4.27
N HIS A 76 -22.99 -1.95 -3.63
CA HIS A 76 -24.15 -1.61 -2.83
C HIS A 76 -25.37 -1.26 -3.69
N GLU A 77 -25.24 -0.58 -4.82
CA GLU A 77 -26.28 -0.30 -5.82
C GLU A 77 -26.75 -1.58 -6.51
N HIS A 78 -25.91 -2.61 -6.64
CA HIS A 78 -26.38 -3.95 -7.03
C HIS A 78 -27.22 -4.65 -5.95
N VAL A 79 -27.07 -4.25 -4.67
CA VAL A 79 -27.92 -4.69 -3.55
C VAL A 79 -29.12 -3.75 -3.34
N GLU A 80 -28.97 -2.47 -3.67
CA GLU A 80 -29.90 -1.33 -3.50
C GLU A 80 -30.50 -0.85 -4.83
N LEU A 81 -30.51 -1.69 -5.88
CA LEU A 81 -31.42 -1.52 -7.03
C LEU A 81 -32.89 -1.73 -6.64
N ALA A 82 -33.18 -1.74 -5.33
CA ALA A 82 -34.47 -1.46 -4.74
C ALA A 82 -34.69 0.04 -4.45
N GLU A 83 -33.70 0.85 -4.03
CA GLU A 83 -33.99 2.22 -3.54
C GLU A 83 -32.84 3.24 -3.74
N ALA A 84 -33.11 4.19 -4.64
CA ALA A 84 -32.78 5.62 -4.55
C ALA A 84 -31.34 6.13 -4.81
N GLN A 85 -31.20 6.64 -6.04
CA GLN A 85 -30.43 7.84 -6.41
C GLN A 85 -30.49 8.96 -5.35
N ALA A 86 -29.39 9.26 -4.65
CA ALA A 86 -28.99 10.61 -4.22
C ALA A 86 -27.87 10.59 -3.15
N ALA A 87 -26.58 10.62 -3.53
CA ALA A 87 -25.52 11.00 -2.58
C ALA A 87 -24.23 11.47 -3.29
N ALA A 88 -24.35 12.52 -4.12
CA ALA A 88 -23.20 13.25 -4.64
C ALA A 88 -23.13 14.63 -3.96
N SER A 89 -22.47 14.73 -2.80
CA SER A 89 -21.79 15.94 -2.29
C SER A 89 -21.55 15.87 -0.77
N ALA A 90 -20.35 15.43 -0.37
CA ALA A 90 -19.64 15.86 0.83
C ALA A 90 -18.20 15.30 0.70
N ASP A 91 -17.19 16.11 0.99
CA ASP A 91 -15.76 15.73 0.96
C ASP A 91 -15.23 15.45 2.37
N PRO A 92 -15.41 14.23 2.92
CA PRO A 92 -14.64 13.73 4.06
C PRO A 92 -13.25 13.23 3.64
N GLY A 93 -12.80 13.51 2.41
CA GLY A 93 -11.68 12.82 1.78
C GLY A 93 -10.29 13.38 2.09
N ILE A 94 -10.15 14.61 2.56
CA ILE A 94 -8.83 15.14 2.90
C ILE A 94 -8.34 14.50 4.21
N GLU A 95 -9.23 14.38 5.20
CA GLU A 95 -8.91 13.88 6.54
C GLU A 95 -8.45 12.43 6.53
N GLU A 96 -9.10 11.56 5.74
CA GLU A 96 -8.75 10.13 5.68
C GLU A 96 -7.44 9.87 4.90
N THR A 97 -7.15 10.70 3.88
CA THR A 97 -5.87 10.65 3.14
C THR A 97 -4.74 11.15 4.02
N LEU A 98 -4.98 12.26 4.75
CA LEU A 98 -4.05 12.80 5.72
C LEU A 98 -3.78 11.77 6.84
N THR A 99 -4.83 11.15 7.36
CA THR A 99 -4.74 10.05 8.35
C THR A 99 -3.88 8.89 7.84
N TYR A 100 -3.96 8.55 6.55
CA TYR A 100 -3.12 7.50 5.97
C TYR A 100 -1.65 7.91 5.93
N PHE A 101 -1.34 9.14 5.50
CA PHE A 101 0.04 9.65 5.51
C PHE A 101 0.60 9.82 6.92
N GLU A 102 -0.21 10.27 7.87
CA GLU A 102 0.16 10.34 9.29
C GLU A 102 0.47 8.94 9.84
N ARG A 103 -0.36 7.93 9.53
CA ARG A 103 -0.08 6.55 9.91
C ARG A 103 1.18 6.00 9.26
N LEU A 104 1.44 6.32 7.99
CA LEU A 104 2.70 5.96 7.32
C LEU A 104 3.90 6.61 7.99
N GLN A 105 3.77 7.86 8.41
CA GLN A 105 4.83 8.56 9.15
C GLN A 105 5.06 7.91 10.52
N GLU A 106 4.00 7.60 11.27
CA GLU A 106 4.11 6.87 12.55
C GLU A 106 4.81 5.51 12.37
N ILE A 107 4.54 4.82 11.26
CA ILE A 107 5.23 3.56 10.93
C ILE A 107 6.69 3.81 10.60
N HIS A 108 6.99 4.79 9.76
CA HIS A 108 8.36 5.15 9.41
C HIS A 108 9.18 5.48 10.66
N ASP A 109 8.61 6.22 11.60
CA ASP A 109 9.25 6.59 12.85
C ASP A 109 9.44 5.35 13.74
N ALA A 110 8.42 4.50 13.90
CA ALA A 110 8.53 3.23 14.62
C ALA A 110 9.57 2.26 14.01
N VAL A 111 9.73 2.29 12.68
CA VAL A 111 10.76 1.52 11.96
C VAL A 111 12.15 2.08 12.21
N SER A 112 12.28 3.41 12.25
CA SER A 112 13.55 4.10 12.52
C SER A 112 14.04 3.81 13.94
N GLU A 113 13.12 3.50 14.87
CA GLU A 113 13.42 3.07 16.23
C GLU A 113 13.74 1.58 16.37
N LEU A 114 13.54 0.77 15.31
CA LEU A 114 13.90 -0.65 15.36
C LEU A 114 15.41 -0.81 15.50
N PRO A 115 15.88 -1.72 16.39
CA PRO A 115 17.28 -2.11 16.41
C PRO A 115 17.71 -2.58 15.01
N PRO A 116 18.87 -2.17 14.48
CA PRO A 116 19.29 -2.45 13.10
C PRO A 116 19.19 -3.93 12.70
N ARG A 117 19.53 -4.83 13.63
CA ARG A 117 19.44 -6.29 13.41
C ARG A 117 18.01 -6.79 13.27
N CYS A 118 17.04 -6.18 13.96
CA CYS A 118 15.62 -6.54 13.83
C CYS A 118 15.07 -6.15 12.46
N ASN A 119 15.45 -4.96 11.97
CA ASN A 119 15.06 -4.46 10.64
C ASN A 119 15.65 -5.35 9.53
N GLU A 120 16.94 -5.66 9.62
CA GLU A 120 17.63 -6.49 8.63
C GLU A 120 17.02 -7.91 8.54
N VAL A 121 16.73 -8.53 9.68
CA VAL A 121 16.06 -9.84 9.73
C VAL A 121 14.68 -9.78 9.06
N LEU A 122 13.86 -8.76 9.36
CA LEU A 122 12.56 -8.61 8.72
C LEU A 122 12.68 -8.44 7.21
N ARG A 123 13.61 -7.59 6.73
CA ARG A 123 13.81 -7.37 5.30
C ARG A 123 14.18 -8.66 4.58
N LYS A 124 15.12 -9.45 5.12
CA LYS A 124 15.54 -10.71 4.50
C LYS A 124 14.39 -11.73 4.43
N ILE A 125 13.56 -11.81 5.45
CA ILE A 125 12.43 -12.74 5.47
C ILE A 125 11.31 -12.32 4.51
N TYR A 126 10.89 -11.05 4.58
CA TYR A 126 9.67 -10.61 3.91
C TYR A 126 9.90 -10.01 2.53
N TYR A 127 11.05 -9.38 2.28
CA TYR A 127 11.39 -8.83 0.97
C TYR A 127 12.21 -9.80 0.14
N GLU A 128 13.24 -10.41 0.74
CA GLU A 128 14.11 -11.35 0.03
C GLU A 128 13.54 -12.79 0.04
N ASN A 129 12.38 -13.02 0.67
CA ASN A 129 11.69 -14.32 0.80
C ASN A 129 12.57 -15.47 1.34
N LYS A 130 13.52 -15.15 2.23
CA LYS A 130 14.43 -16.14 2.83
C LYS A 130 13.80 -16.87 4.01
N HIS A 131 14.12 -18.16 4.14
CA HIS A 131 13.79 -18.94 5.31
C HIS A 131 14.64 -18.53 6.52
N TYR A 132 14.13 -18.76 7.73
CA TYR A 132 14.76 -18.30 8.97
C TYR A 132 16.17 -18.88 9.17
N ASP A 133 16.37 -20.08 8.66
CA ASP A 133 17.62 -20.85 8.62
C ASP A 133 18.64 -20.26 7.64
N GLU A 134 18.20 -19.76 6.49
CA GLU A 134 19.07 -19.02 5.56
C GLU A 134 19.51 -17.69 6.15
N VAL A 135 18.58 -16.96 6.76
CA VAL A 135 18.88 -15.69 7.46
C VAL A 135 19.80 -15.91 8.65
N ALA A 136 19.59 -16.99 9.41
CA ALA A 136 20.46 -17.36 10.52
C ALA A 136 21.89 -17.62 10.05
N ALA A 137 22.06 -18.39 8.98
CA ALA A 137 23.37 -18.68 8.39
C ALA A 137 24.05 -17.40 7.86
N GLU A 138 23.31 -16.56 7.12
CA GLU A 138 23.85 -15.34 6.52
C GLU A 138 24.27 -14.30 7.56
N MET A 139 23.51 -14.18 8.66
CA MET A 139 23.78 -13.20 9.71
C MET A 139 24.67 -13.73 10.84
N GLY A 140 25.10 -15.00 10.79
CA GLY A 140 25.87 -15.64 11.85
C GLY A 140 25.10 -15.74 13.17
N LEU A 141 23.78 -15.97 13.10
CA LEU A 141 22.86 -16.06 14.24
C LEU A 141 22.32 -17.48 14.41
N SER A 142 21.73 -17.77 15.58
CA SER A 142 20.89 -18.96 15.71
C SER A 142 19.50 -18.71 15.13
N VAL A 143 18.82 -19.76 14.64
CA VAL A 143 17.42 -19.67 14.17
C VAL A 143 16.49 -19.12 15.26
N ASN A 144 16.75 -19.44 16.53
CA ASN A 144 15.98 -18.88 17.66
C ASN A 144 16.23 -17.38 17.86
N THR A 145 17.45 -16.91 17.59
CA THR A 145 17.78 -15.48 17.61
C THR A 145 17.06 -14.75 16.47
N VAL A 146 17.00 -15.34 15.27
CA VAL A 146 16.21 -14.81 14.14
C VAL A 146 14.73 -14.69 14.51
N LYS A 147 14.13 -15.76 15.05
CA LYS A 147 12.72 -15.74 15.53
C LYS A 147 12.49 -14.66 16.59
N THR A 148 13.44 -14.46 17.50
CA THR A 148 13.38 -13.40 18.51
C THR A 148 13.40 -12.02 17.87
N HIS A 149 14.29 -11.78 16.91
CA HIS A 149 14.34 -10.51 16.16
C HIS A 149 13.04 -10.24 15.41
N VAL A 150 12.47 -11.24 14.72
CA VAL A 150 11.15 -11.13 14.07
C VAL A 150 10.08 -10.74 15.08
N TYR A 151 10.01 -11.44 16.21
CA TYR A 151 9.01 -11.16 17.25
C TYR A 151 9.17 -9.74 17.81
N LEU A 152 10.39 -9.31 18.14
CA LEU A 152 10.65 -7.97 18.64
C LEU A 152 10.29 -6.90 17.62
N ALA A 153 10.59 -7.14 16.34
CA ALA A 153 10.28 -6.21 15.28
C ALA A 153 8.76 -6.09 15.06
N ILE A 154 8.04 -7.21 14.97
CA ILE A 154 6.57 -7.22 14.87
C ILE A 154 5.93 -6.58 16.12
N LYS A 155 6.49 -6.84 17.30
CA LYS A 155 6.01 -6.27 18.57
C LYS A 155 6.21 -4.77 18.63
N ALA A 156 7.29 -4.24 18.06
CA ALA A 156 7.52 -2.79 17.98
C ALA A 156 6.58 -2.14 16.95
N LEU A 157 6.27 -2.84 15.86
CA LEU A 157 5.35 -2.39 14.81
C LEU A 157 3.86 -2.59 15.18
N LYS A 158 3.52 -2.71 16.48
CA LYS A 158 2.23 -3.14 17.05
C LYS A 158 1.04 -2.25 16.69
N LYS A 159 0.58 -2.37 15.46
CA LYS A 159 -0.76 -2.07 14.90
C LYS A 159 -0.76 -2.20 13.38
N ASN A 160 0.42 -2.05 12.77
CA ASN A 160 0.57 -1.68 11.38
C ASN A 160 1.59 -2.56 10.64
N PHE A 161 1.80 -3.81 11.07
CA PHE A 161 2.75 -4.74 10.42
C PHE A 161 2.49 -4.89 8.92
N THR A 162 1.22 -4.94 8.49
CA THR A 162 0.84 -4.95 7.08
C THR A 162 1.26 -3.67 6.34
N LEU A 163 1.20 -2.51 7.00
CA LEU A 163 1.65 -1.23 6.43
C LEU A 163 3.18 -1.07 6.50
N TYR A 164 3.87 -1.79 7.40
CA TYR A 164 5.33 -1.90 7.37
C TYR A 164 5.81 -2.63 6.11
N LEU A 165 5.12 -3.72 5.74
CA LEU A 165 5.42 -4.43 4.50
C LEU A 165 5.35 -3.47 3.29
N LEU A 166 4.46 -2.46 3.33
CA LEU A 166 4.42 -1.44 2.27
C LEU A 166 5.72 -0.66 2.15
N LEU A 167 6.37 -0.24 3.23
CA LEU A 167 7.60 0.58 3.12
C LEU A 167 8.76 -0.12 2.37
N PHE A 168 8.71 -1.45 2.24
CA PHE A 168 9.78 -2.25 1.66
C PHE A 168 9.39 -2.95 0.35
N ILE A 169 8.15 -2.80 -0.11
CA ILE A 169 7.66 -3.31 -1.41
C ILE A 169 7.50 -2.14 -2.37
#